data_AF-A0A168PMS7-F1
#
_entry.id   AF-A0A168PMS7-F1
#
_cell.length_a   1.000
_cell.length_b   1.000
_cell.length_c   1.000
_cell.angle_alpha   90.00
_cell.angle_beta   90.00
_cell.angle_gamma   90.00
#
_symmetry.space_group_name_H-M   'P 1'
#
loop_
_entity.id
_entity.type
_entity.pdbx_description
1 polymer ?
#
loop_
_entity_poly.entity_id
_entity_poly.type
_entity_poly.pdbx_seq_one_letter_code
_entity_poly.pdbx_strand_id
1 'polypeptide(L)'
;MSHTQHNTVVVVGGGLAGLTAAVEAHNQGNTKVILIDKEKNIGGNSMKATSGINAVEPLNKDTREAFIQDTLKSGAGISREDLVTKLVDESRPALDWLIKESEIDGVPSLDLSVVSRCGGHSHGRTHRCPAQNGRPVPVGWKLVDTLKKRFTSFDDADAQVITNARVTNLVMENNAVAGVEIVKKDPETEKESKEVIKADAVILTSGGFGGQTGKQLPDGQSTLLSEFAPQLVHTATTNGPWAAGEGVRLGLAVGAGMRDMDQVQVHPTGFVDPSNPTAPTKFLAPEALRAYGGVLLNGEGKRFTDELTLRDKVTAAVYHQSGTVHSRPNSFMSKTLPDKYAAAYMVLTDEAVEGFGKSTLGFYASKGFFTQTEGLENLAKVLDVDEKQLEQEFKEYDAHVGQEKPDSTGKTFFPSPLSGPTTYWVGLITPVVHYTMGGLDMNTDAAILAEDHNKVIPGLYGAGEVTGGVHGHNRLAGNSLLECVVFGRTAGRNAALYAKQH
;
A
#
# COMPACT_ATOMS: atom_id res chain seq x y z
N MET A 1 -45.41 -14.10 6.46
CA MET A 1 -44.20 -13.30 6.19
C MET A 1 -43.45 -14.05 5.10
N SER A 2 -43.37 -13.50 3.88
CA SER A 2 -42.59 -14.16 2.83
C SER A 2 -41.12 -14.06 3.20
N HIS A 3 -40.43 -15.19 3.37
CA HIS A 3 -38.98 -15.20 3.39
C HIS A 3 -38.51 -14.77 2.00
N THR A 4 -38.24 -13.48 1.79
CA THR A 4 -37.44 -13.05 0.65
C THR A 4 -36.09 -13.74 0.80
N GLN A 5 -35.78 -14.64 -0.12
CA GLN A 5 -34.48 -15.29 -0.16
C GLN A 5 -33.46 -14.20 -0.50
N HIS A 6 -32.59 -13.86 0.45
CA HIS A 6 -31.51 -12.91 0.22
C HIS A 6 -30.42 -13.59 -0.58
N ASN A 7 -29.95 -12.92 -1.63
CA ASN A 7 -28.79 -13.38 -2.37
C ASN A 7 -27.57 -13.25 -1.47
N THR A 8 -26.67 -14.22 -1.46
CA THR A 8 -25.51 -14.26 -0.57
C THR A 8 -24.23 -14.03 -1.34
N VAL A 9 -23.50 -12.98 -0.98
CA VAL A 9 -22.15 -12.69 -1.48
C VAL A 9 -21.16 -12.92 -0.35
N VAL A 10 -20.12 -13.72 -0.61
CA VAL A 10 -19.00 -13.91 0.32
C VAL A 10 -17.81 -13.05 -0.12
N VAL A 11 -17.23 -12.33 0.83
CA VAL A 11 -16.03 -11.52 0.63
C VAL A 11 -14.88 -12.10 1.45
N VAL A 12 -13.77 -12.43 0.79
CA VAL A 12 -12.61 -13.10 1.41
C VAL A 12 -11.47 -12.12 1.65
N GLY A 13 -11.35 -11.65 2.88
CA GLY A 13 -10.31 -10.72 3.37
C GLY A 13 -10.86 -9.33 3.69
N GLY A 14 -10.77 -8.91 4.95
CA GLY A 14 -11.33 -7.67 5.47
C GLY A 14 -10.44 -6.44 5.35
N GLY A 15 -9.60 -6.37 4.31
CA GLY A 15 -8.84 -5.16 3.96
C GLY A 15 -9.73 -4.05 3.38
N LEU A 16 -9.13 -2.95 2.91
CA LEU A 16 -9.88 -1.85 2.29
C LEU A 16 -10.69 -2.33 1.08
N ALA A 17 -10.13 -3.20 0.23
CA ALA A 17 -10.86 -3.76 -0.92
C ALA A 17 -12.09 -4.58 -0.50
N GLY A 18 -11.94 -5.44 0.50
CA GLY A 18 -13.03 -6.28 0.99
C GLY A 18 -14.14 -5.48 1.66
N LEU A 19 -13.80 -4.54 2.54
CA LEU A 19 -14.79 -3.64 3.15
C LEU A 19 -15.51 -2.78 2.10
N THR A 20 -14.79 -2.31 1.09
CA THR A 20 -15.38 -1.58 -0.03
C THR A 20 -16.38 -2.46 -0.78
N ALA A 21 -15.97 -3.67 -1.17
CA ALA A 21 -16.81 -4.62 -1.89
C ALA A 21 -18.04 -5.02 -1.08
N ALA A 22 -17.87 -5.21 0.23
CA ALA A 22 -18.95 -5.59 1.13
C ALA A 22 -20.01 -4.49 1.26
N VAL A 23 -19.59 -3.23 1.47
CA VAL A 23 -20.52 -2.09 1.54
C VAL A 23 -21.22 -1.86 0.20
N GLU A 24 -20.49 -1.89 -0.92
CA GLU A 24 -21.09 -1.67 -2.24
C GLU A 24 -22.06 -2.80 -2.65
N ALA A 25 -21.73 -4.06 -2.35
CA ALA A 25 -22.62 -5.20 -2.60
C ALA A 25 -23.92 -5.09 -1.81
N HIS A 26 -23.82 -4.77 -0.51
CA HIS A 26 -25.00 -4.51 0.34
C HIS A 26 -25.84 -3.35 -0.21
N ASN A 27 -25.20 -2.26 -0.65
CA ASN A 27 -25.88 -1.09 -1.20
C ASN A 27 -26.66 -1.37 -2.50
N GLN A 28 -26.42 -2.51 -3.18
CA GLN A 28 -27.27 -2.93 -4.31
C GLN A 28 -28.66 -3.43 -3.87
N GLY A 29 -28.87 -3.69 -2.58
CA GLY A 29 -30.13 -4.17 -2.02
C GLY A 29 -30.39 -5.67 -2.25
N ASN A 30 -31.19 -6.27 -1.35
CA ASN A 30 -31.53 -7.71 -1.32
C ASN A 30 -30.29 -8.64 -1.38
N THR A 31 -29.17 -8.18 -0.83
CA THR A 31 -27.89 -8.91 -0.84
C THR A 31 -27.37 -9.02 0.58
N LYS A 32 -27.35 -10.25 1.10
CA LYS A 32 -26.64 -10.61 2.32
C LYS A 32 -25.16 -10.72 2.00
N VAL A 33 -24.32 -10.09 2.81
CA VAL A 33 -22.87 -10.12 2.65
C VAL A 33 -22.22 -10.78 3.87
N ILE A 34 -21.37 -11.77 3.61
CA ILE A 34 -20.55 -12.43 4.63
C ILE A 34 -19.09 -12.12 4.34
N LEU A 35 -18.49 -11.26 5.16
CA LEU A 35 -17.07 -10.92 5.10
C LEU A 35 -16.29 -11.86 6.02
N ILE A 36 -15.29 -12.54 5.46
CA ILE A 36 -14.49 -13.54 6.17
C ILE A 36 -13.05 -13.07 6.22
N ASP A 37 -12.44 -13.11 7.40
CA ASP A 37 -11.02 -12.80 7.60
C ASP A 37 -10.36 -13.86 8.47
N LYS A 38 -9.15 -14.27 8.09
CA LYS A 38 -8.37 -15.25 8.85
C LYS A 38 -7.78 -14.66 10.12
N GLU A 39 -7.55 -13.35 10.15
CA GLU A 39 -7.00 -12.67 11.30
C GLU A 39 -8.09 -12.35 12.32
N LYS A 40 -7.68 -12.16 13.58
CA LYS A 40 -8.60 -11.71 14.65
C LYS A 40 -9.21 -10.34 14.35
N ASN A 41 -8.45 -9.46 13.71
CA ASN A 41 -8.86 -8.10 13.38
C ASN A 41 -8.78 -7.89 11.87
N ILE A 42 -9.87 -7.40 11.29
CA ILE A 42 -9.90 -7.00 9.88
C ILE A 42 -9.06 -5.74 9.65
N GLY A 43 -8.58 -5.56 8.42
CA GLY A 43 -7.95 -4.34 7.92
C GLY A 43 -6.63 -4.56 7.17
N GLY A 44 -5.96 -5.70 7.41
CA GLY A 44 -4.78 -6.14 6.67
C GLY A 44 -3.67 -5.08 6.52
N ASN A 45 -3.02 -5.05 5.36
CA ASN A 45 -2.00 -4.03 5.08
C ASN A 45 -2.59 -2.63 4.85
N SER A 46 -3.87 -2.52 4.48
CA SER A 46 -4.50 -1.22 4.21
C SER A 46 -4.44 -0.29 5.42
N MET A 47 -4.59 -0.81 6.65
CA MET A 47 -4.49 0.00 7.88
C MET A 47 -3.11 0.64 8.10
N LYS A 48 -2.06 0.07 7.49
CA LYS A 48 -0.68 0.55 7.63
C LYS A 48 -0.34 1.68 6.65
N ALA A 49 -1.23 1.98 5.70
CA ALA A 49 -0.95 2.98 4.67
C ALA A 49 -1.01 4.42 5.24
N THR A 50 0.02 5.21 4.94
CA THR A 50 0.17 6.58 5.47
C THR A 50 0.34 7.65 4.41
N SER A 51 0.80 7.32 3.19
CA SER A 51 1.04 8.33 2.15
C SER A 51 -0.24 9.01 1.66
N GLY A 52 -1.28 8.24 1.34
CA GLY A 52 -2.55 8.76 0.84
C GLY A 52 -3.25 7.82 -0.14
N ILE A 53 -4.37 8.30 -0.67
CA ILE A 53 -5.16 7.71 -1.75
C ILE A 53 -5.16 8.68 -2.92
N ASN A 54 -5.00 8.21 -4.16
CA ASN A 54 -4.94 9.10 -5.31
C ASN A 54 -6.33 9.43 -5.85
N ALA A 55 -6.51 10.65 -6.35
CA ALA A 55 -7.59 11.04 -7.24
C ALA A 55 -7.18 12.25 -8.08
N VAL A 56 -7.75 12.40 -9.28
CA VAL A 56 -7.50 13.60 -10.09
C VAL A 56 -7.85 14.85 -9.28
N GLU A 57 -6.91 15.78 -9.17
CA GLU A 57 -7.05 17.02 -8.38
C GLU A 57 -6.89 18.28 -9.25
N PRO A 58 -7.99 18.79 -9.85
CA PRO A 58 -7.93 19.95 -10.73
C PRO A 58 -7.38 21.23 -10.08
N LEU A 59 -7.52 21.40 -8.76
CA LEU A 59 -6.95 22.57 -8.06
C LEU A 59 -5.42 22.59 -8.12
N ASN A 60 -4.80 21.42 -8.31
CA ASN A 60 -3.36 21.27 -8.51
C ASN A 60 -2.96 21.20 -9.99
N LYS A 61 -3.84 21.65 -10.89
CA LYS A 61 -3.69 21.56 -12.37
C LYS A 61 -3.57 20.13 -12.88
N ASP A 62 -3.98 19.15 -12.08
CA ASP A 62 -3.94 17.75 -12.49
C ASP A 62 -5.01 17.44 -13.54
N THR A 63 -4.72 16.49 -14.41
CA THR A 63 -5.65 16.05 -15.46
C THR A 63 -5.73 14.53 -15.48
N ARG A 64 -6.85 14.02 -16.00
CA ARG A 64 -7.05 12.61 -16.30
C ARG A 64 -5.90 12.03 -17.12
N GLU A 65 -5.52 12.72 -18.19
CA GLU A 65 -4.47 12.28 -19.11
C GLU A 65 -3.11 12.23 -18.40
N ALA A 66 -2.78 13.24 -17.60
CA ALA A 66 -1.53 13.26 -16.83
C ALA A 66 -1.47 12.09 -15.85
N PHE A 67 -2.58 11.76 -15.18
CA PHE A 67 -2.62 10.64 -14.23
C PHE A 67 -2.54 9.27 -14.93
N ILE A 68 -3.21 9.09 -16.07
CA ILE A 68 -3.06 7.88 -16.90
C ILE A 68 -1.60 7.73 -17.34
N GLN A 69 -1.00 8.79 -17.87
CA GLN A 69 0.39 8.76 -18.36
C GLN A 69 1.39 8.46 -17.25
N ASP A 70 1.24 9.07 -16.08
CA ASP A 70 2.10 8.76 -14.93
C ASP A 70 1.99 7.27 -14.55
N THR A 71 0.77 6.73 -14.50
CA THR A 71 0.51 5.34 -14.13
C THR A 71 1.08 4.36 -15.15
N LEU A 72 0.84 4.58 -16.45
CA LEU A 72 1.37 3.73 -17.53
C LEU A 72 2.90 3.81 -17.62
N LYS A 73 3.48 5.01 -17.45
CA LYS A 73 4.93 5.20 -17.42
C LYS A 73 5.56 4.44 -16.27
N SER A 74 4.96 4.49 -15.09
CA SER A 74 5.39 3.71 -13.93
C SER A 74 5.26 2.20 -14.18
N GLY A 75 4.19 1.77 -14.87
CA GLY A 75 3.97 0.38 -15.24
C GLY A 75 4.91 -0.17 -16.32
N ALA A 76 5.81 0.64 -16.87
CA ALA A 76 6.83 0.25 -17.86
C ALA A 76 6.28 -0.53 -19.07
N GLY A 77 5.08 -0.19 -19.53
CA GLY A 77 4.46 -0.77 -20.73
C GLY A 77 3.75 -2.12 -20.54
N ILE A 78 3.68 -2.65 -19.31
CA ILE A 78 2.96 -3.90 -19.03
C ILE A 78 1.65 -3.70 -18.27
N SER A 79 1.38 -2.50 -17.76
CA SER A 79 0.05 -2.13 -17.25
C SER A 79 -1.03 -2.31 -18.32
N ARG A 80 -2.17 -2.88 -17.94
CA ARG A 80 -3.38 -2.97 -18.74
C ARG A 80 -4.04 -1.60 -18.86
N GLU A 81 -4.02 -1.03 -20.07
CA GLU A 81 -4.54 0.32 -20.32
C GLU A 81 -6.03 0.47 -19.95
N ASP A 82 -6.84 -0.55 -20.17
CA ASP A 82 -8.26 -0.56 -19.80
C ASP A 82 -8.47 -0.50 -18.29
N LEU A 83 -7.68 -1.25 -17.52
CA LEU A 83 -7.71 -1.22 -16.06
C LEU A 83 -7.19 0.11 -15.51
N VAL A 84 -6.11 0.66 -16.07
CA VAL A 84 -5.57 1.98 -15.68
C VAL A 84 -6.56 3.10 -16.00
N THR A 85 -7.18 3.05 -17.19
CA THR A 85 -8.20 4.02 -17.61
C THR A 85 -9.36 4.02 -16.61
N LYS A 86 -9.89 2.84 -16.25
CA LYS A 86 -10.94 2.73 -15.25
C LYS A 86 -10.50 3.23 -13.87
N LEU A 87 -9.28 2.87 -13.42
CA LEU A 87 -8.73 3.33 -12.15
C LEU A 87 -8.74 4.87 -12.05
N VAL A 88 -8.31 5.55 -13.12
CA VAL A 88 -8.24 7.02 -13.16
C VAL A 88 -9.63 7.64 -13.31
N ASP A 89 -10.47 7.10 -14.21
CA ASP A 89 -11.81 7.63 -14.49
C ASP A 89 -12.72 7.55 -13.26
N GLU A 90 -12.57 6.49 -12.46
CA GLU A 90 -13.34 6.31 -11.24
C GLU A 90 -12.66 6.89 -9.99
N SER A 91 -11.52 7.58 -10.13
CA SER A 91 -10.74 8.03 -8.98
C SER A 91 -11.43 9.08 -8.12
N ARG A 92 -12.00 10.14 -8.71
CA ARG A 92 -12.81 11.12 -7.95
C ARG A 92 -14.13 10.50 -7.45
N PRO A 93 -14.93 9.78 -8.27
CA PRO A 93 -16.10 9.07 -7.79
C PRO A 93 -15.85 8.10 -6.62
N ALA A 94 -14.66 7.49 -6.55
CA ALA A 94 -14.26 6.64 -5.43
C ALA A 94 -14.05 7.44 -4.13
N LEU A 95 -13.41 8.61 -4.19
CA LEU A 95 -13.25 9.50 -3.03
C LEU A 95 -14.60 10.06 -2.56
N ASP A 96 -15.45 10.51 -3.47
CA ASP A 96 -16.77 11.04 -3.13
C ASP A 96 -17.64 9.98 -2.45
N TRP A 97 -17.55 8.73 -2.94
CA TRP A 97 -18.21 7.59 -2.30
C TRP A 97 -17.67 7.32 -0.89
N LEU A 98 -16.36 7.34 -0.68
CA LEU A 98 -15.78 7.16 0.66
C LEU A 98 -16.25 8.24 1.64
N ILE A 99 -16.31 9.50 1.19
CA ILE A 99 -16.80 10.63 2.00
C ILE A 99 -18.27 10.42 2.34
N LYS A 100 -19.10 10.04 1.36
CA LYS A 100 -20.52 9.73 1.57
C LYS A 100 -20.75 8.58 2.54
N GLU A 101 -20.04 7.46 2.39
CA GLU A 101 -20.15 6.30 3.29
C GLU A 101 -19.58 6.58 4.70
N SER A 102 -18.88 7.71 4.87
CA SER A 102 -18.40 8.18 6.17
C SER A 102 -19.42 9.02 6.95
N GLU A 103 -20.57 9.34 6.33
CA GLU A 103 -21.60 10.17 6.94
C GLU A 103 -22.24 9.50 8.16
N ILE A 104 -22.27 10.25 9.26
CA ILE A 104 -23.01 9.93 10.48
C ILE A 104 -23.90 11.14 10.74
N ASP A 105 -25.21 10.93 10.85
CA ASP A 105 -26.21 12.00 11.04
C ASP A 105 -26.11 13.15 10.01
N GLY A 106 -25.76 12.81 8.76
CA GLY A 106 -25.64 13.76 7.65
C GLY A 106 -24.34 14.57 7.64
N VAL A 107 -23.36 14.23 8.49
CA VAL A 107 -22.04 14.88 8.52
C VAL A 107 -20.94 13.87 8.16
N PRO A 108 -20.17 14.09 7.07
CA PRO A 108 -19.04 13.24 6.73
C PRO A 108 -17.95 13.25 7.82
N SER A 109 -17.54 12.05 8.26
CA SER A 109 -16.47 11.89 9.25
C SER A 109 -15.08 11.74 8.64
N LEU A 110 -14.99 11.65 7.31
CA LEU A 110 -13.76 11.48 6.55
C LEU A 110 -13.36 12.79 5.88
N ASP A 111 -12.16 13.28 6.23
CA ASP A 111 -11.52 14.44 5.62
C ASP A 111 -10.27 13.98 4.86
N LEU A 112 -10.20 14.31 3.58
CA LEU A 112 -9.13 13.98 2.64
C LEU A 112 -8.56 15.24 1.93
N SER A 113 -8.66 16.39 2.60
CA SER A 113 -8.31 17.70 2.05
C SER A 113 -6.81 17.95 1.87
N VAL A 114 -5.94 17.21 2.57
CA VAL A 114 -4.49 17.37 2.43
C VAL A 114 -4.02 16.61 1.20
N VAL A 115 -3.36 17.30 0.26
CA VAL A 115 -2.86 16.70 -0.98
C VAL A 115 -1.35 16.83 -1.06
N SER A 116 -0.68 15.73 -1.41
CA SER A 116 0.77 15.68 -1.63
C SER A 116 1.11 15.23 -3.04
N ARG A 117 2.29 15.63 -3.52
CA ARG A 117 2.89 15.14 -4.78
C ARG A 117 3.95 14.09 -4.44
N CYS A 118 3.55 12.82 -4.43
CA CYS A 118 4.48 11.71 -4.20
C CYS A 118 5.34 11.40 -5.46
N GLY A 119 6.29 10.48 -5.32
CA GLY A 119 7.24 10.15 -6.36
C GLY A 119 6.58 9.57 -7.61
N GLY A 120 7.14 9.91 -8.77
CA GLY A 120 6.59 9.52 -10.08
C GLY A 120 5.35 10.29 -10.53
N HIS A 121 4.72 11.10 -9.67
CA HIS A 121 3.57 11.92 -10.06
C HIS A 121 3.99 13.28 -10.66
N SER A 122 3.37 13.64 -11.78
CA SER A 122 3.47 14.95 -12.40
C SER A 122 2.77 16.06 -11.60
N HIS A 123 1.68 15.74 -10.89
CA HIS A 123 0.90 16.69 -10.09
C HIS A 123 0.61 16.15 -8.68
N GLY A 124 0.29 17.06 -7.76
CA GLY A 124 -0.17 16.69 -6.42
C GLY A 124 -1.57 16.09 -6.48
N ARG A 125 -1.70 14.81 -6.12
CA ARG A 125 -2.96 14.06 -6.21
C ARG A 125 -3.16 13.01 -5.12
N THR A 126 -2.21 12.89 -4.21
CA THR A 126 -2.23 11.90 -3.14
C THR A 126 -2.88 12.51 -1.91
N HIS A 127 -4.17 12.24 -1.74
CA HIS A 127 -5.04 12.73 -0.68
C HIS A 127 -4.82 12.00 0.65
N ARG A 128 -4.83 12.74 1.75
CA ARG A 128 -4.58 12.24 3.11
C ARG A 128 -5.40 13.04 4.12
N CYS A 129 -5.57 12.45 5.30
CA CYS A 129 -6.26 13.11 6.40
C CYS A 129 -5.37 14.21 7.02
N PRO A 130 -5.94 15.38 7.35
CA PRO A 130 -5.25 16.35 8.19
C PRO A 130 -5.07 15.79 9.61
N ALA A 131 -4.14 16.39 10.35
CA ALA A 131 -4.01 16.10 11.77
C ALA A 131 -5.27 16.56 12.53
N GLN A 132 -5.73 15.76 13.49
CA GLN A 132 -6.88 16.10 14.32
C GLN A 132 -6.41 16.35 15.75
N ASN A 133 -6.66 17.56 16.27
CA ASN A 133 -6.21 17.99 17.61
C ASN A 133 -4.70 17.75 17.84
N GLY A 134 -3.89 18.04 16.82
CA GLY A 134 -2.44 17.82 16.88
C GLY A 134 -2.04 16.35 16.90
N ARG A 135 -2.92 15.40 16.57
CA ARG A 135 -2.61 13.97 16.46
C ARG A 135 -2.62 13.52 15.00
N PRO A 136 -1.71 12.61 14.60
CA PRO A 136 -1.71 12.08 13.26
C PRO A 136 -2.93 11.20 13.02
N VAL A 137 -3.49 11.28 11.81
CA VAL A 137 -4.57 10.41 11.36
C VAL A 137 -4.07 9.62 10.16
N PRO A 138 -3.58 8.38 10.35
CA PRO A 138 -3.17 7.54 9.23
C PRO A 138 -4.35 7.28 8.30
N VAL A 139 -4.22 7.73 7.04
CA VAL A 139 -5.28 7.63 6.03
C VAL A 139 -5.76 6.19 5.85
N GLY A 140 -4.87 5.21 5.78
CA GLY A 140 -5.22 3.80 5.62
C GLY A 140 -6.07 3.26 6.77
N TRP A 141 -5.68 3.57 8.01
CA TRP A 141 -6.47 3.23 9.19
C TRP A 141 -7.83 3.91 9.17
N LYS A 142 -7.88 5.22 8.85
CA LYS A 142 -9.12 5.99 8.84
C LYS A 142 -10.11 5.47 7.80
N LEU A 143 -9.66 5.14 6.59
CA LEU A 143 -10.52 4.55 5.55
C LEU A 143 -11.09 3.19 5.97
N VAL A 144 -10.24 2.31 6.51
CA VAL A 144 -10.67 0.99 7.00
C VAL A 144 -11.64 1.14 8.18
N ASP A 145 -11.33 2.00 9.15
CA ASP A 145 -12.20 2.25 10.31
C ASP A 145 -13.56 2.81 9.90
N THR A 146 -13.59 3.76 8.97
CA THR A 146 -14.83 4.31 8.38
C THR A 146 -15.69 3.21 7.77
N LEU A 147 -15.14 2.41 6.85
CA LEU A 147 -15.94 1.38 6.16
C LEU A 147 -16.28 0.19 7.07
N LYS A 148 -15.41 -0.13 8.04
CA LYS A 148 -15.72 -1.11 9.08
C LYS A 148 -16.95 -0.69 9.87
N LYS A 149 -16.94 0.54 10.41
CA LYS A 149 -18.08 1.09 11.16
C LYS A 149 -19.35 1.11 10.32
N ARG A 150 -19.23 1.49 9.04
CA ARG A 150 -20.35 1.48 8.10
C ARG A 150 -20.91 0.08 7.90
N PHE A 151 -20.07 -0.90 7.57
CA PHE A 151 -20.51 -2.27 7.33
C PHE A 151 -21.14 -2.91 8.58
N THR A 152 -20.55 -2.69 9.76
CA THR A 152 -21.10 -3.19 11.03
C THR A 152 -22.30 -2.40 11.55
N SER A 153 -22.73 -1.34 10.85
CA SER A 153 -23.97 -0.62 11.17
C SER A 153 -25.21 -1.19 10.48
N PHE A 154 -25.01 -2.10 9.53
CA PHE A 154 -26.09 -2.82 8.86
C PHE A 154 -26.68 -3.91 9.76
N ASP A 155 -27.87 -4.41 9.40
CA ASP A 155 -28.52 -5.50 10.14
C ASP A 155 -27.68 -6.79 10.03
N ASP A 156 -27.53 -7.53 11.14
CA ASP A 156 -26.78 -8.80 11.19
C ASP A 156 -27.36 -9.88 10.26
N ALA A 157 -28.64 -9.76 9.88
CA ALA A 157 -29.26 -10.61 8.87
C ALA A 157 -28.67 -10.37 7.47
N ASP A 158 -28.23 -9.15 7.20
CA ASP A 158 -27.75 -8.68 5.89
C ASP A 158 -26.23 -8.51 5.82
N ALA A 159 -25.53 -8.33 6.95
CA ALA A 159 -24.08 -8.12 6.99
C ALA A 159 -23.44 -8.89 8.14
N GLN A 160 -22.50 -9.79 7.83
CA GLN A 160 -21.81 -10.61 8.83
C GLN A 160 -20.29 -10.51 8.67
N VAL A 161 -19.58 -10.45 9.79
CA VAL A 161 -18.12 -10.53 9.83
C VAL A 161 -17.71 -11.79 10.58
N ILE A 162 -16.94 -12.66 9.93
CA ILE A 162 -16.40 -13.88 10.53
C ILE A 162 -14.87 -13.73 10.57
N THR A 163 -14.30 -13.58 11.76
CA THR A 163 -12.84 -13.52 11.98
C THR A 163 -12.29 -14.85 12.49
N ASN A 164 -10.96 -14.99 12.52
CA ASN A 164 -10.28 -16.25 12.85
C ASN A 164 -10.75 -17.42 11.96
N ALA A 165 -11.14 -17.11 10.72
CA ALA A 165 -11.68 -18.05 9.75
C ALA A 165 -10.89 -17.97 8.46
N ARG A 166 -10.13 -19.02 8.16
CA ARG A 166 -9.35 -19.14 6.94
C ARG A 166 -10.18 -19.82 5.86
N VAL A 167 -10.39 -19.17 4.72
CA VAL A 167 -10.94 -19.82 3.53
C VAL A 167 -9.89 -20.76 2.94
N THR A 168 -10.23 -22.04 2.79
CA THR A 168 -9.31 -23.07 2.31
C THR A 168 -9.61 -23.54 0.90
N ASN A 169 -10.87 -23.50 0.47
CA ASN A 169 -11.30 -23.89 -0.88
C ASN A 169 -12.45 -23.01 -1.38
N LEU A 170 -12.55 -22.88 -2.70
CA LEU A 170 -13.75 -22.38 -3.37
C LEU A 170 -14.63 -23.59 -3.75
N VAL A 171 -15.93 -23.50 -3.47
CA VAL A 171 -16.90 -24.55 -3.82
C VAL A 171 -17.40 -24.30 -5.24
N MET A 172 -17.35 -25.33 -6.09
CA MET A 172 -17.80 -25.26 -7.49
C MET A 172 -19.11 -26.04 -7.67
N GLU A 173 -20.12 -25.43 -8.28
CA GLU A 173 -21.35 -26.09 -8.73
C GLU A 173 -21.65 -25.64 -10.18
N ASN A 174 -21.93 -26.59 -11.10
CA ASN A 174 -22.25 -26.30 -12.51
C ASN A 174 -21.25 -25.35 -13.21
N ASN A 175 -19.94 -25.52 -12.95
CA ASN A 175 -18.85 -24.66 -13.43
C ASN A 175 -18.86 -23.20 -12.92
N ALA A 176 -19.63 -22.90 -11.87
CA ALA A 176 -19.64 -21.61 -11.19
C ALA A 176 -19.12 -21.77 -9.75
N VAL A 177 -18.48 -20.71 -9.22
CA VAL A 177 -18.18 -20.63 -7.79
C VAL A 177 -19.48 -20.38 -7.03
N ALA A 178 -19.79 -21.27 -6.10
CA ALA A 178 -21.07 -21.34 -5.36
C ALA A 178 -20.89 -21.30 -3.83
N GLY A 179 -19.71 -20.91 -3.36
CA GLY A 179 -19.42 -20.80 -1.93
C GLY A 179 -17.95 -21.00 -1.59
N VAL A 180 -17.70 -21.15 -0.30
CA VAL A 180 -16.35 -21.33 0.26
C VAL A 180 -16.35 -22.39 1.34
N GLU A 181 -15.23 -23.11 1.46
CA GLU A 181 -14.91 -23.89 2.65
C GLU A 181 -14.03 -23.05 3.58
N ILE A 182 -14.37 -23.03 4.87
CA ILE A 182 -13.58 -22.33 5.89
C ILE A 182 -13.10 -23.27 6.99
N VAL A 183 -11.95 -22.92 7.54
CA VAL A 183 -11.43 -23.45 8.80
C VAL A 183 -11.48 -22.34 9.83
N LYS A 184 -12.31 -22.50 10.87
CA LYS A 184 -12.36 -21.61 12.03
C LYS A 184 -11.41 -22.12 13.10
N LYS A 185 -10.53 -21.25 13.60
CA LYS A 185 -9.68 -21.55 14.76
C LYS A 185 -10.28 -20.92 16.00
N ASP A 186 -10.66 -21.74 16.97
CA ASP A 186 -11.08 -21.26 18.29
C ASP A 186 -9.89 -20.59 18.99
N PRO A 187 -9.99 -19.31 19.40
CA PRO A 187 -8.87 -18.56 19.93
C PRO A 187 -8.45 -19.00 21.34
N GLU A 188 -9.29 -19.72 22.08
CA GLU A 188 -9.00 -20.18 23.45
C GLU A 188 -8.46 -21.62 23.47
N THR A 189 -9.06 -22.49 22.66
CA THR A 189 -8.76 -23.93 22.66
C THR A 189 -7.84 -24.37 21.52
N GLU A 190 -7.58 -23.48 20.56
CA GLU A 190 -6.87 -23.75 19.30
C GLU A 190 -7.48 -24.84 18.41
N LYS A 191 -8.68 -25.32 18.76
CA LYS A 191 -9.36 -26.34 17.96
C LYS A 191 -9.85 -25.75 16.64
N GLU A 192 -9.67 -26.52 15.59
CA GLU A 192 -10.16 -26.18 14.26
C GLU A 192 -11.52 -26.84 14.00
N SER A 193 -12.43 -26.08 13.41
CA SER A 193 -13.68 -26.62 12.84
C SER A 193 -13.79 -26.23 11.36
N LYS A 194 -14.39 -27.14 10.57
CA LYS A 194 -14.61 -26.94 9.14
C LYS A 194 -16.08 -26.66 8.87
N GLU A 195 -16.34 -25.71 7.99
CA GLU A 195 -17.70 -25.33 7.59
C GLU A 195 -17.71 -24.97 6.09
N VAL A 196 -18.83 -25.24 5.44
CA VAL A 196 -19.10 -24.76 4.08
C VAL A 196 -20.13 -23.64 4.14
N ILE A 197 -19.78 -22.49 3.56
CA ILE A 197 -20.69 -21.36 3.40
C ILE A 197 -21.08 -21.28 1.93
N LYS A 198 -22.36 -21.51 1.63
CA LYS A 198 -22.92 -21.31 0.29
C LYS A 198 -23.03 -19.83 -0.03
N ALA A 199 -22.76 -19.48 -1.28
CA ALA A 199 -22.86 -18.12 -1.79
C ALA A 199 -23.19 -18.14 -3.28
N ASP A 200 -23.92 -17.14 -3.75
CA ASP A 200 -24.21 -16.98 -5.18
C ASP A 200 -23.01 -16.34 -5.91
N ALA A 201 -22.15 -15.61 -5.18
CA ALA A 201 -20.87 -15.12 -5.68
C ALA A 201 -19.82 -14.99 -4.56
N VAL A 202 -18.55 -15.10 -4.93
CA VAL A 202 -17.39 -14.93 -4.06
C VAL A 202 -16.46 -13.84 -4.61
N ILE A 203 -16.02 -12.95 -3.73
CA ILE A 203 -15.06 -11.89 -4.04
C ILE A 203 -13.76 -12.14 -3.27
N LEU A 204 -12.65 -12.31 -3.98
CA LEU A 204 -11.32 -12.43 -3.39
C LEU A 204 -10.72 -11.03 -3.16
N THR A 205 -10.41 -10.70 -1.90
CA THR A 205 -9.81 -9.43 -1.49
C THR A 205 -8.72 -9.64 -0.44
N SER A 206 -8.00 -10.76 -0.53
CA SER A 206 -7.06 -11.26 0.48
C SER A 206 -5.71 -10.52 0.54
N GLY A 207 -5.51 -9.53 -0.33
CA GLY A 207 -4.21 -8.88 -0.53
C GLY A 207 -3.17 -9.76 -1.21
N GLY A 208 -1.93 -9.26 -1.25
CA GLY A 208 -0.81 -9.87 -1.96
C GLY A 208 -0.03 -10.93 -1.19
N PHE A 209 1.20 -11.17 -1.64
CA PHE A 209 2.10 -12.21 -1.11
C PHE A 209 3.46 -11.70 -0.60
N GLY A 210 3.63 -10.38 -0.48
CA GLY A 210 4.88 -9.75 -0.02
C GLY A 210 5.17 -9.88 1.48
N GLY A 211 4.29 -10.50 2.27
CA GLY A 211 4.47 -10.73 3.71
C GLY A 211 5.30 -11.95 4.07
N GLN A 212 5.43 -12.90 3.15
CA GLN A 212 6.12 -14.16 3.36
C GLN A 212 7.40 -14.19 2.52
N THR A 213 8.46 -13.53 3.02
CA THR A 213 9.72 -13.39 2.27
C THR A 213 10.69 -14.56 2.43
N GLY A 214 10.34 -15.58 3.21
CA GLY A 214 11.07 -16.85 3.26
C GLY A 214 10.83 -17.73 2.02
N LYS A 215 11.52 -18.88 1.94
CA LYS A 215 11.32 -19.86 0.87
C LYS A 215 10.05 -20.70 1.04
N GLN A 216 9.63 -20.91 2.29
CA GLN A 216 8.50 -21.78 2.63
C GLN A 216 7.59 -21.10 3.65
N LEU A 217 6.30 -21.41 3.55
CA LEU A 217 5.28 -21.14 4.55
C LEU A 217 5.43 -22.11 5.73
N PRO A 218 4.78 -21.84 6.89
CA PRO A 218 4.84 -22.72 8.05
C PRO A 218 4.35 -24.16 7.79
N ASP A 219 3.51 -24.37 6.77
CA ASP A 219 2.99 -25.68 6.36
C ASP A 219 3.90 -26.41 5.35
N GLY A 220 5.08 -25.84 5.03
CA GLY A 220 6.09 -26.42 4.14
C GLY A 220 5.89 -26.10 2.65
N GLN A 221 4.77 -25.48 2.27
CA GLN A 221 4.56 -25.05 0.89
C GLN A 221 5.53 -23.92 0.52
N SER A 222 5.96 -23.87 -0.74
CA SER A 222 6.74 -22.72 -1.24
C SER A 222 5.96 -21.42 -1.08
N THR A 223 6.65 -20.31 -0.82
CA THR A 223 6.01 -18.99 -0.88
C THR A 223 5.87 -18.57 -2.33
N LEU A 224 4.80 -17.83 -2.67
CA LEU A 224 4.68 -17.25 -4.02
C LEU A 224 5.87 -16.33 -4.35
N LEU A 225 6.44 -15.65 -3.34
CA LEU A 225 7.64 -14.85 -3.55
C LEU A 225 8.82 -15.73 -4.01
N SER A 226 9.02 -16.90 -3.42
CA SER A 226 10.08 -17.82 -3.84
C SER A 226 9.85 -18.43 -5.21
N GLU A 227 8.59 -18.59 -5.62
CA GLU A 227 8.21 -19.13 -6.93
C GLU A 227 8.42 -18.10 -8.05
N PHE A 228 7.99 -16.85 -7.82
CA PHE A 228 7.90 -15.84 -8.89
C PHE A 228 8.95 -14.72 -8.79
N ALA A 229 9.50 -14.45 -7.61
CA ALA A 229 10.54 -13.43 -7.40
C ALA A 229 11.65 -13.93 -6.44
N PRO A 230 12.33 -15.05 -6.76
CA PRO A 230 13.31 -15.69 -5.87
C PRO A 230 14.46 -14.78 -5.44
N GLN A 231 14.80 -13.77 -6.25
CA GLN A 231 15.80 -12.75 -5.95
C GLN A 231 15.44 -11.85 -4.75
N LEU A 232 14.17 -11.80 -4.35
CA LEU A 232 13.69 -11.00 -3.22
C LEU A 232 13.51 -11.79 -1.92
N VAL A 233 13.75 -13.11 -1.96
CA VAL A 233 13.70 -13.96 -0.77
C VAL A 233 14.71 -13.44 0.27
N HIS A 234 14.31 -13.44 1.54
CA HIS A 234 15.03 -12.88 2.70
C HIS A 234 15.19 -11.35 2.71
N THR A 235 14.63 -10.63 1.74
CA THR A 235 14.51 -9.18 1.85
C THR A 235 13.49 -8.83 2.95
N ALA A 236 13.79 -7.84 3.78
CA ALA A 236 12.86 -7.37 4.80
C ALA A 236 11.58 -6.83 4.15
N THR A 237 10.45 -6.88 4.87
CA THR A 237 9.14 -6.48 4.34
C THR A 237 8.45 -5.45 5.23
N THR A 238 7.53 -4.67 4.66
CA THR A 238 6.59 -3.82 5.43
C THR A 238 5.27 -4.52 5.73
N ASN A 239 5.07 -5.69 5.14
CA ASN A 239 3.80 -6.41 5.18
C ASN A 239 3.60 -7.14 6.50
N GLY A 240 2.34 -7.45 6.82
CA GLY A 240 2.06 -8.43 7.88
C GLY A 240 2.23 -9.86 7.36
N PRO A 241 2.46 -10.82 8.27
CA PRO A 241 2.62 -12.23 7.89
C PRO A 241 1.37 -12.82 7.22
N TRP A 242 0.20 -12.20 7.40
CA TRP A 242 -1.04 -12.59 6.74
C TRP A 242 -1.00 -12.46 5.21
N ALA A 243 -0.16 -11.58 4.64
CA ALA A 243 -0.02 -11.37 3.20
C ALA A 243 0.81 -12.50 2.56
N ALA A 244 0.19 -13.68 2.47
CA ALA A 244 0.82 -14.94 2.09
C ALA A 244 0.40 -15.46 0.71
N GLY A 245 -0.45 -14.74 -0.02
CA GLY A 245 -0.89 -15.13 -1.37
C GLY A 245 -2.00 -16.19 -1.43
N GLU A 246 -2.71 -16.43 -0.34
CA GLU A 246 -3.72 -17.51 -0.28
C GLU A 246 -4.89 -17.29 -1.24
N GLY A 247 -5.37 -16.06 -1.42
CA GLY A 247 -6.41 -15.78 -2.42
C GLY A 247 -5.97 -16.04 -3.85
N VAL A 248 -4.71 -15.76 -4.18
CA VAL A 248 -4.16 -16.14 -5.50
C VAL A 248 -4.20 -17.66 -5.66
N ARG A 249 -3.78 -18.43 -4.64
CA ARG A 249 -3.85 -19.90 -4.67
C ARG A 249 -5.29 -20.42 -4.77
N LEU A 250 -6.26 -19.79 -4.10
CA LEU A 250 -7.68 -20.13 -4.21
C LEU A 250 -8.19 -19.95 -5.65
N GLY A 251 -7.86 -18.84 -6.30
CA GLY A 251 -8.22 -18.61 -7.71
C GLY A 251 -7.58 -19.64 -8.63
N LEU A 252 -6.28 -19.91 -8.46
CA LEU A 252 -5.57 -20.93 -9.25
C LEU A 252 -6.20 -22.32 -9.14
N ALA A 253 -6.65 -22.70 -7.95
CA ALA A 253 -7.26 -24.01 -7.71
C ALA A 253 -8.56 -24.24 -8.52
N VAL A 254 -9.20 -23.17 -9.00
CA VAL A 254 -10.40 -23.22 -9.85
C VAL A 254 -10.13 -22.78 -11.30
N GLY A 255 -8.87 -22.72 -11.70
CA GLY A 255 -8.46 -22.44 -13.09
C GLY A 255 -8.38 -20.96 -13.45
N ALA A 256 -8.20 -20.06 -12.48
CA ALA A 256 -7.97 -18.64 -12.76
C ALA A 256 -6.61 -18.40 -13.42
N GLY A 257 -6.56 -17.44 -14.33
CA GLY A 257 -5.32 -16.94 -14.90
C GLY A 257 -4.57 -16.03 -13.92
N MET A 258 -3.26 -15.88 -14.14
CA MET A 258 -2.42 -14.93 -13.41
C MET A 258 -1.72 -13.98 -14.37
N ARG A 259 -1.37 -12.81 -13.86
CA ARG A 259 -0.54 -11.83 -14.56
C ARG A 259 0.52 -11.25 -13.67
N ASP A 260 1.65 -10.89 -14.28
CA ASP A 260 2.70 -10.05 -13.68
C ASP A 260 3.26 -10.58 -12.36
N MET A 261 3.20 -11.90 -12.11
CA MET A 261 3.53 -12.50 -10.80
C MET A 261 4.97 -12.26 -10.35
N ASP A 262 5.89 -12.05 -11.29
CA ASP A 262 7.29 -11.69 -11.03
C ASP A 262 7.48 -10.20 -10.70
N GLN A 263 6.45 -9.37 -10.90
CA GLN A 263 6.46 -7.95 -10.59
C GLN A 263 6.16 -7.74 -9.10
N VAL A 264 7.22 -7.64 -8.31
CA VAL A 264 7.16 -7.35 -6.88
C VAL A 264 7.94 -6.08 -6.58
N GLN A 265 7.25 -5.08 -6.03
CA GLN A 265 7.86 -3.79 -5.70
C GLN A 265 8.61 -3.85 -4.37
N VAL A 266 9.85 -3.39 -4.43
CA VAL A 266 10.66 -3.03 -3.27
C VAL A 266 10.52 -1.52 -3.04
N HIS A 267 9.99 -1.13 -1.88
CA HIS A 267 9.96 0.27 -1.47
C HIS A 267 11.36 0.70 -1.04
N PRO A 268 11.85 1.89 -1.47
CA PRO A 268 13.22 2.31 -1.20
C PRO A 268 13.49 2.58 0.28
N THR A 269 12.43 2.91 1.04
CA THR A 269 12.56 3.43 2.40
C THR A 269 11.68 2.66 3.40
N GLY A 270 12.22 1.61 4.00
CA GLY A 270 11.77 1.06 5.29
C GLY A 270 12.68 1.57 6.41
N PHE A 271 12.10 2.01 7.53
CA PHE A 271 12.88 2.46 8.68
C PHE A 271 13.76 1.32 9.21
N VAL A 272 15.02 1.65 9.48
CA VAL A 272 15.90 0.84 10.30
C VAL A 272 15.71 1.28 11.74
N ASP A 273 15.25 0.36 12.58
CA ASP A 273 15.29 0.53 14.03
C ASP A 273 16.75 0.33 14.50
N PRO A 274 17.40 1.34 15.09
CA PRO A 274 18.78 1.19 15.57
C PRO A 274 18.95 0.10 16.62
N SER A 275 17.90 -0.23 17.38
CA SER A 275 17.91 -1.29 18.38
C SER A 275 17.74 -2.69 17.78
N ASN A 276 17.22 -2.78 16.55
CA ASN A 276 17.02 -4.04 15.82
C ASN A 276 17.13 -3.83 14.30
N PRO A 277 18.34 -3.52 13.79
CA PRO A 277 18.53 -3.09 12.40
C PRO A 277 18.21 -4.20 11.38
N THR A 278 18.35 -5.46 11.78
CA THR A 278 18.11 -6.64 10.92
C THR A 278 16.70 -7.22 11.04
N ALA A 279 15.76 -6.49 11.66
CA ALA A 279 14.37 -6.93 11.75
C ALA A 279 13.80 -7.31 10.36
N PRO A 280 13.20 -8.50 10.20
CA PRO A 280 12.66 -8.97 8.93
C PRO A 280 11.39 -8.20 8.52
N THR A 281 10.70 -7.60 9.49
CA THR A 281 9.60 -6.67 9.25
C THR A 281 10.00 -5.26 9.69
N LYS A 282 9.81 -4.28 8.81
CA LYS A 282 10.18 -2.88 9.05
C LYS A 282 8.96 -1.96 8.97
N PHE A 283 8.98 -0.89 9.74
CA PHE A 283 8.02 0.20 9.55
C PHE A 283 8.31 0.88 8.23
N LEU A 284 7.26 1.17 7.46
CA LEU A 284 7.40 1.96 6.24
C LEU A 284 7.81 3.39 6.63
N ALA A 285 8.88 3.89 6.02
CA ALA A 285 9.14 5.32 5.95
C ALA A 285 8.38 5.86 4.73
N PRO A 286 7.21 6.50 4.91
CA PRO A 286 6.34 6.80 3.78
C PRO A 286 7.00 7.73 2.79
N GLU A 287 6.64 7.54 1.52
CA GLU A 287 7.08 8.41 0.42
C GLU A 287 6.76 9.89 0.65
N ALA A 288 5.70 10.17 1.42
CA ALA A 288 5.34 11.51 1.84
C ALA A 288 6.49 12.23 2.58
N LEU A 289 7.35 11.55 3.33
CA LEU A 289 8.52 12.19 3.95
C LEU A 289 9.43 12.84 2.90
N ARG A 290 9.67 12.15 1.79
CA ARG A 290 10.42 12.70 0.64
C ARG A 290 9.62 13.78 -0.09
N ALA A 291 8.31 13.60 -0.23
CA ALA A 291 7.42 14.55 -0.90
C ALA A 291 7.36 15.93 -0.19
N TYR A 292 7.59 15.96 1.12
CA TYR A 292 7.63 17.19 1.92
C TYR A 292 9.03 17.75 2.16
N GLY A 293 10.07 17.19 1.53
CA GLY A 293 11.43 17.76 1.58
C GLY A 293 12.50 16.87 2.21
N GLY A 294 12.16 15.62 2.58
CA GLY A 294 13.15 14.67 3.05
C GLY A 294 14.12 14.25 1.94
N VAL A 295 15.41 14.46 2.17
CA VAL A 295 16.49 14.08 1.24
C VAL A 295 17.17 12.80 1.67
N LEU A 296 17.81 12.13 0.70
CA LEU A 296 18.58 10.91 0.95
C LEU A 296 20.07 11.19 0.83
N LEU A 297 20.83 10.89 1.88
CA LEU A 297 22.28 11.01 1.89
C LEU A 297 22.93 9.63 2.01
N ASN A 298 24.00 9.41 1.25
CA ASN A 298 24.82 8.20 1.39
C ASN A 298 25.74 8.30 2.63
N GLY A 299 26.56 7.28 2.88
CA GLY A 299 27.47 7.26 4.03
C GLY A 299 28.57 8.34 3.99
N GLU A 300 28.75 9.01 2.85
CA GLU A 300 29.69 10.13 2.68
C GLU A 300 29.02 11.52 2.83
N GLY A 301 27.73 11.55 3.17
CA GLY A 301 26.96 12.78 3.36
C GLY A 301 26.51 13.46 2.05
N LYS A 302 26.52 12.75 0.91
CA LYS A 302 26.13 13.29 -0.40
C LYS A 302 24.77 12.79 -0.86
N ARG A 303 24.02 13.62 -1.56
CA ARG A 303 22.84 13.17 -2.33
C ARG A 303 23.29 12.34 -3.52
N PHE A 304 22.44 11.42 -3.95
CA PHE A 304 22.79 10.43 -4.98
C PHE A 304 21.65 10.06 -5.92
N THR A 305 20.45 10.61 -5.73
CA THR A 305 19.28 10.33 -6.58
C THR A 305 18.26 11.46 -6.45
N ASP A 306 17.43 11.63 -7.48
CA ASP A 306 16.15 12.33 -7.31
C ASP A 306 15.27 11.52 -6.35
N GLU A 307 14.99 12.07 -5.17
CA GLU A 307 14.19 11.41 -4.15
C GLU A 307 12.71 11.26 -4.53
N LEU A 308 12.25 11.88 -5.63
CA LEU A 308 10.87 11.81 -6.11
C LEU A 308 10.74 11.11 -7.47
N THR A 309 11.78 10.41 -7.92
CA THR A 309 11.68 9.52 -9.07
C THR A 309 10.93 8.22 -8.72
N LEU A 310 10.82 7.31 -9.69
CA LEU A 310 10.15 6.02 -9.50
C LEU A 310 10.86 5.15 -8.43
N ARG A 311 10.10 4.32 -7.73
CA ARG A 311 10.58 3.54 -6.56
C ARG A 311 11.68 2.56 -6.93
N ASP A 312 11.58 1.89 -8.08
CA ASP A 312 12.62 1.02 -8.64
C ASP A 312 13.96 1.73 -8.77
N LYS A 313 13.97 2.96 -9.31
CA LYS A 313 15.17 3.79 -9.46
C LYS A 313 15.76 4.23 -8.13
N VAL A 314 14.92 4.72 -7.20
CA VAL A 314 15.40 5.10 -5.86
C VAL A 314 15.95 3.87 -5.12
N THR A 315 15.27 2.72 -5.22
CA THR A 315 15.72 1.46 -4.61
C THR A 315 17.07 1.02 -5.17
N ALA A 316 17.23 1.02 -6.50
CA ALA A 316 18.51 0.70 -7.14
C ALA A 316 19.62 1.66 -6.69
N ALA A 317 19.32 2.96 -6.62
CA ALA A 317 20.27 3.97 -6.16
C ALA A 317 20.72 3.72 -4.71
N VAL A 318 19.81 3.33 -3.80
CA VAL A 318 20.14 2.96 -2.41
C VAL A 318 21.00 1.69 -2.36
N TYR A 319 20.71 0.67 -3.17
CA TYR A 319 21.56 -0.52 -3.25
C TYR A 319 22.99 -0.19 -3.72
N HIS A 320 23.14 0.74 -4.67
CA HIS A 320 24.44 1.22 -5.12
C HIS A 320 25.22 1.98 -4.03
N GLN A 321 24.56 2.52 -3.00
CA GLN A 321 25.23 3.18 -1.87
C GLN A 321 25.75 2.22 -0.80
N SER A 322 25.48 0.91 -0.90
CA SER A 322 25.89 -0.08 0.11
C SER A 322 27.40 -0.06 0.46
N GLY A 323 28.26 0.28 -0.51
CA GLY A 323 29.70 0.43 -0.29
C GLY A 323 30.10 1.64 0.56
N THR A 324 29.22 2.62 0.73
CA THR A 324 29.50 3.84 1.51
C THR A 324 29.10 3.72 2.98
N VAL A 325 28.31 2.70 3.35
CA VAL A 325 27.68 2.57 4.69
C VAL A 325 28.69 2.62 5.84
N HIS A 326 29.88 2.04 5.63
CA HIS A 326 30.97 1.99 6.61
C HIS A 326 32.17 2.88 6.24
N SER A 327 31.99 3.82 5.30
CA SER A 327 33.07 4.72 4.85
C SER A 327 33.52 5.71 5.94
N ARG A 328 32.67 5.96 6.93
CA ARG A 328 32.89 6.91 8.03
C ARG A 328 32.75 6.19 9.38
N PRO A 329 33.85 5.69 9.98
CA PRO A 329 33.78 4.80 11.13
C PRO A 329 33.06 5.35 12.36
N ASN A 330 33.03 6.68 12.54
CA ASN A 330 32.38 7.30 13.69
C ASN A 330 30.92 7.71 13.42
N SER A 331 30.43 7.54 12.19
CA SER A 331 29.07 7.92 11.81
C SER A 331 28.02 7.09 12.54
N PHE A 332 26.82 7.67 12.71
CA PHE A 332 25.67 6.97 13.28
C PHE A 332 25.33 5.70 12.48
N MET A 333 25.40 5.75 11.15
CA MET A 333 25.16 4.63 10.25
C MET A 333 26.16 3.47 10.49
N SER A 334 27.46 3.75 10.51
CA SER A 334 28.49 2.72 10.72
C SER A 334 28.37 2.05 12.09
N LYS A 335 28.02 2.82 13.12
CA LYS A 335 27.84 2.31 14.48
C LYS A 335 26.56 1.47 14.65
N THR A 336 25.58 1.66 13.78
CA THR A 336 24.25 1.05 13.89
C THR A 336 24.10 -0.19 13.02
N LEU A 337 24.65 -0.16 11.81
CA LEU A 337 24.37 -1.17 10.80
C LEU A 337 25.41 -2.30 10.80
N PRO A 338 25.00 -3.54 10.47
CA PRO A 338 25.95 -4.64 10.29
C PRO A 338 26.82 -4.44 9.04
N ASP A 339 27.86 -5.28 8.92
CA ASP A 339 28.67 -5.34 7.71
C ASP A 339 27.81 -5.68 6.48
N LYS A 340 28.10 -5.02 5.34
CA LYS A 340 27.41 -5.22 4.05
C LYS A 340 25.89 -5.03 4.14
N TYR A 341 25.46 -3.79 4.33
CA TYR A 341 24.06 -3.41 4.39
C TYR A 341 23.74 -2.37 3.29
N ALA A 342 22.53 -2.41 2.74
CA ALA A 342 22.05 -1.36 1.84
C ALA A 342 21.24 -0.35 2.65
N ALA A 343 21.76 0.87 2.80
CA ALA A 343 21.07 1.92 3.54
C ALA A 343 21.47 3.31 3.04
N ALA A 344 20.64 4.27 3.41
CA ALA A 344 20.92 5.70 3.31
C ALA A 344 20.39 6.40 4.56
N TYR A 345 20.89 7.61 4.82
CA TYR A 345 20.25 8.53 5.73
C TYR A 345 19.03 9.15 5.05
N MET A 346 17.96 9.33 5.81
CA MET A 346 16.87 10.24 5.47
C MET A 346 16.98 11.46 6.39
N VAL A 347 17.11 12.64 5.80
CA VAL A 347 17.27 13.91 6.53
C VAL A 347 16.12 14.85 6.19
N LEU A 348 15.44 15.35 7.21
CA LEU A 348 14.39 16.37 7.08
C LEU A 348 14.74 17.60 7.93
N THR A 349 14.42 18.80 7.44
CA THR A 349 14.41 20.04 8.24
C THR A 349 13.12 20.17 9.03
N ASP A 350 13.07 21.07 10.02
CA ASP A 350 11.83 21.36 10.73
C ASP A 350 10.71 21.86 9.79
N GLU A 351 11.04 22.60 8.74
CA GLU A 351 10.07 23.04 7.73
C GLU A 351 9.41 21.85 7.00
N ALA A 352 10.22 20.89 6.56
CA ALA A 352 9.74 19.66 5.94
C ALA A 352 8.87 18.84 6.89
N VAL A 353 9.23 18.83 8.18
CA VAL A 353 8.47 18.16 9.25
C VAL A 353 7.12 18.82 9.49
N GLU A 354 7.06 20.14 9.53
CA GLU A 354 5.79 20.87 9.67
C GLU A 354 4.89 20.61 8.46
N GLY A 355 5.43 20.63 7.24
CA GLY A 355 4.70 20.30 6.01
C GLY A 355 4.16 18.87 6.00
N PHE A 356 4.97 17.90 6.42
CA PHE A 356 4.53 16.50 6.56
C PHE A 356 3.53 16.30 7.71
N GLY A 357 3.58 17.16 8.72
CA GLY A 357 2.81 17.07 9.95
C GLY A 357 3.67 16.60 11.12
N LYS A 358 4.03 17.55 11.99
CA LYS A 358 4.91 17.34 13.16
C LYS A 358 4.48 16.19 14.06
N SER A 359 3.18 16.03 14.28
CA SER A 359 2.64 14.96 15.12
C SER A 359 2.78 13.57 14.50
N THR A 360 2.67 13.49 13.17
CA THR A 360 2.93 12.26 12.40
C THR A 360 4.40 11.89 12.46
N LEU A 361 5.30 12.86 12.28
CA LEU A 361 6.72 12.60 12.44
C LEU A 361 7.07 12.24 13.89
N GLY A 362 6.48 12.93 14.87
CA GLY A 362 6.64 12.66 16.29
C GLY A 362 6.26 11.24 16.68
N PHE A 363 5.25 10.64 16.04
CA PHE A 363 4.96 9.21 16.19
C PHE A 363 6.15 8.34 15.76
N TYR A 364 6.75 8.58 14.59
CA TYR A 364 7.92 7.83 14.14
C TYR A 364 9.15 8.06 15.02
N ALA A 365 9.37 9.29 15.46
CA ALA A 365 10.45 9.63 16.40
C ALA A 365 10.25 8.91 17.75
N SER A 366 9.02 8.80 18.26
CA SER A 366 8.70 8.07 19.49
C SER A 366 9.00 6.57 19.40
N LYS A 367 9.13 6.02 18.18
CA LYS A 367 9.55 4.64 17.90
C LYS A 367 11.08 4.49 17.78
N GLY A 368 11.84 5.58 17.91
CA GLY A 368 13.30 5.56 17.80
C GLY A 368 13.84 5.67 16.36
N PHE A 369 13.00 5.98 15.37
CA PHE A 369 13.43 6.02 13.96
C PHE A 369 14.13 7.31 13.54
N PHE A 370 14.02 8.37 14.34
CA PHE A 370 14.67 9.65 14.07
C PHE A 370 15.49 10.11 15.27
N THR A 371 16.69 10.60 14.98
CA THR A 371 17.51 11.39 15.90
C THR A 371 17.44 12.85 15.48
N GLN A 372 17.24 13.75 16.45
CA GLN A 372 17.26 15.18 16.21
C GLN A 372 18.67 15.73 16.42
N THR A 373 19.05 16.71 15.61
CA THR A 373 20.33 17.40 15.74
C THR A 373 20.16 18.88 15.36
N GLU A 374 20.55 19.78 16.26
CA GLU A 374 20.39 21.22 16.08
C GLU A 374 21.54 21.77 15.24
N GLY A 375 21.22 22.32 14.06
CA GLY A 375 22.19 22.96 13.19
C GLY A 375 23.12 22.02 12.42
N LEU A 376 23.81 22.61 11.44
CA LEU A 376 24.60 21.87 10.46
C LEU A 376 25.85 21.22 11.08
N GLU A 377 26.51 21.89 12.02
CA GLU A 377 27.69 21.37 12.73
C GLU A 377 27.38 20.03 13.41
N ASN A 378 26.25 19.93 14.11
CA ASN A 378 25.89 18.70 14.81
C ASN A 378 25.39 17.62 13.84
N LEU A 379 24.75 18.00 12.73
CA LEU A 379 24.44 17.05 11.66
C LEU A 379 25.73 16.46 11.06
N ALA A 380 26.73 17.29 10.77
CA ALA A 380 28.02 16.85 10.25
C ALA A 380 28.72 15.85 11.19
N LYS A 381 28.63 16.06 12.52
CA LYS A 381 29.11 15.11 13.53
C LYS A 381 28.36 13.77 13.51
N VAL A 382 27.03 13.79 13.33
CA VAL A 382 26.21 12.56 13.24
C VAL A 382 26.60 11.75 12.00
N LEU A 383 26.87 12.42 10.88
CA LEU A 383 27.27 11.80 9.62
C LEU A 383 28.76 11.46 9.55
N ASP A 384 29.58 12.01 10.46
CA ASP A 384 31.06 11.93 10.45
C ASP A 384 31.67 12.46 9.13
N VAL A 385 31.23 13.67 8.73
CA VAL A 385 31.66 14.38 7.50
C VAL A 385 32.13 15.80 7.82
N ASP A 386 32.80 16.43 6.85
CA ASP A 386 33.20 17.85 6.94
C ASP A 386 31.97 18.76 6.82
N GLU A 387 31.84 19.72 7.74
CA GLU A 387 30.70 20.63 7.79
C GLU A 387 30.58 21.49 6.52
N LYS A 388 31.71 21.96 5.96
CA LYS A 388 31.69 22.80 4.75
C LYS A 388 31.30 22.00 3.51
N GLN A 389 31.71 20.74 3.44
CA GLN A 389 31.27 19.83 2.39
C GLN A 389 29.73 19.66 2.43
N LEU A 390 29.17 19.43 3.62
CA LEU A 390 27.72 19.28 3.79
C LEU A 390 26.98 20.60 3.52
N GLU A 391 27.53 21.73 3.94
CA GLU A 391 26.98 23.07 3.65
C GLU A 391 26.88 23.32 2.15
N GLN A 392 27.93 22.94 1.41
CA GLN A 392 27.97 23.10 -0.04
C GLN A 392 26.92 22.23 -0.73
N GLU A 393 26.79 20.96 -0.32
CA GLU A 393 25.75 20.04 -0.82
C GLU A 393 24.34 20.63 -0.63
N PHE A 394 24.06 21.22 0.54
CA PHE A 394 22.75 21.80 0.84
C PHE A 394 22.51 23.11 0.09
N LYS A 395 23.53 23.96 -0.08
CA LYS A 395 23.45 25.17 -0.90
C LYS A 395 23.17 24.86 -2.37
N GLU A 396 23.76 23.79 -2.90
CA GLU A 396 23.49 23.34 -4.28
C GLU A 396 22.05 22.88 -4.46
N TYR A 397 21.50 22.16 -3.49
CA TYR A 397 20.07 21.82 -3.46
C TYR A 397 19.20 23.10 -3.37
N ASP A 398 19.50 23.99 -2.43
CA ASP A 398 18.70 25.20 -2.17
C ASP A 398 18.67 26.16 -3.35
N ALA A 399 19.75 26.19 -4.15
CA ALA A 399 19.80 26.96 -5.38
C ALA A 399 18.69 26.56 -6.37
N HIS A 400 18.12 25.36 -6.29
CA HIS A 400 17.04 24.88 -7.15
C HIS A 400 15.64 25.04 -6.53
N VAL A 401 15.53 25.44 -5.26
CA VAL A 401 14.23 25.66 -4.60
C VAL A 401 13.46 26.77 -5.33
N GLY A 402 12.21 26.47 -5.69
CA GLY A 402 11.37 27.37 -6.49
C GLY A 402 11.74 27.46 -7.98
N GLN A 403 12.72 26.69 -8.45
CA GLN A 403 13.07 26.60 -9.87
C GLN A 403 12.47 25.35 -10.52
N GLU A 404 12.03 25.46 -11.78
CA GLU A 404 11.57 24.32 -12.58
C GLU A 404 12.71 23.72 -13.43
N LYS A 405 13.90 23.56 -12.84
CA LYS A 405 15.09 23.02 -13.53
C LYS A 405 15.67 21.83 -12.79
N PRO A 406 16.16 20.80 -13.51
CA PRO A 406 16.80 19.65 -12.89
C PRO A 406 18.13 20.02 -12.23
N ASP A 407 18.40 19.47 -11.06
CA ASP A 407 19.74 19.46 -10.45
C ASP A 407 20.63 18.35 -11.03
N SER A 408 21.82 18.17 -10.44
CA SER A 408 22.78 17.11 -10.80
C SER A 408 22.25 15.69 -10.63
N THR A 409 21.21 15.49 -9.80
CA THR A 409 20.53 14.20 -9.59
C THR A 409 19.35 13.99 -10.55
N GLY A 410 19.01 15.02 -11.34
CA GLY A 410 17.84 15.05 -12.23
C GLY A 410 16.54 15.45 -11.54
N LYS A 411 16.59 15.85 -10.26
CA LYS A 411 15.41 16.26 -9.47
C LYS A 411 14.90 17.60 -9.95
N THR A 412 13.59 17.70 -10.16
CA THR A 412 12.95 18.94 -10.68
C THR A 412 11.95 19.58 -9.71
N PHE A 413 11.72 18.98 -8.53
CA PHE A 413 10.78 19.49 -7.55
C PHE A 413 11.40 19.45 -6.15
N PHE A 414 11.49 20.62 -5.53
CA PHE A 414 12.22 20.90 -4.29
C PHE A 414 11.25 21.54 -3.28
N PRO A 415 10.63 20.75 -2.38
CA PRO A 415 9.50 21.21 -1.56
C PRO A 415 9.84 22.28 -0.53
N SER A 416 11.05 22.23 0.02
CA SER A 416 11.54 23.10 1.09
C SER A 416 13.07 23.18 1.02
N PRO A 417 13.71 24.26 1.51
CA PRO A 417 15.16 24.34 1.65
C PRO A 417 15.73 23.39 2.71
N LEU A 418 17.04 23.15 2.62
CA LEU A 418 17.83 22.37 3.57
C LEU A 418 18.69 23.24 4.48
N SER A 419 19.20 24.38 4.00
CA SER A 419 20.10 25.23 4.78
C SER A 419 19.35 26.19 5.71
N GLY A 420 20.08 26.73 6.69
CA GLY A 420 19.59 27.74 7.63
C GLY A 420 19.45 27.22 9.06
N PRO A 421 19.03 28.09 10.02
CA PRO A 421 18.78 27.68 11.39
C PRO A 421 17.60 26.70 11.46
N THR A 422 17.87 25.43 11.74
CA THR A 422 16.85 24.37 11.78
C THR A 422 17.30 23.22 12.67
N THR A 423 16.33 22.40 13.10
CA THR A 423 16.58 21.05 13.61
C THR A 423 16.56 20.08 12.43
N TYR A 424 17.59 19.27 12.30
CA TYR A 424 17.57 18.15 11.38
C TYR A 424 17.07 16.88 12.05
N TRP A 425 16.19 16.18 11.38
CA TRP A 425 15.66 14.88 11.78
C TRP A 425 16.30 13.81 10.90
N VAL A 426 17.13 12.98 11.51
CA VAL A 426 17.97 11.99 10.83
C VAL A 426 17.47 10.59 11.13
N GLY A 427 17.04 9.87 10.11
CA GLY A 427 16.67 8.46 10.19
C GLY A 427 17.54 7.60 9.28
N LEU A 428 17.60 6.30 9.55
CA LEU A 428 18.20 5.32 8.66
C LEU A 428 17.11 4.56 7.90
N ILE A 429 17.29 4.41 6.59
CA ILE A 429 16.35 3.70 5.74
C ILE A 429 17.05 2.58 4.97
N THR A 430 16.26 1.59 4.53
CA THR A 430 16.73 0.47 3.70
C THR A 430 15.63 -0.01 2.77
N PRO A 431 15.95 -0.59 1.59
CA PRO A 431 14.95 -1.16 0.71
C PRO A 431 14.20 -2.35 1.35
N VAL A 432 12.89 -2.44 1.08
CA VAL A 432 11.99 -3.45 1.67
C VAL A 432 10.93 -3.94 0.68
N VAL A 433 10.66 -5.25 0.65
CA VAL A 433 9.52 -5.80 -0.09
C VAL A 433 8.23 -5.15 0.43
N HIS A 434 7.42 -4.65 -0.49
CA HIS A 434 6.31 -3.76 -0.11
C HIS A 434 4.98 -4.14 -0.73
N TYR A 435 4.94 -4.43 -2.02
CA TYR A 435 3.69 -4.68 -2.73
C TYR A 435 3.91 -5.65 -3.90
N THR A 436 2.97 -6.54 -4.14
CA THR A 436 3.02 -7.49 -5.27
C THR A 436 2.06 -7.03 -6.35
N MET A 437 2.58 -6.54 -7.48
CA MET A 437 1.75 -6.03 -8.58
C MET A 437 1.09 -7.16 -9.38
N GLY A 438 1.71 -8.34 -9.37
CA GLY A 438 1.12 -9.53 -9.93
C GLY A 438 0.07 -10.18 -9.04
N GLY A 439 -0.86 -10.86 -9.69
CA GLY A 439 -1.96 -11.56 -9.04
C GLY A 439 -2.88 -12.24 -10.06
N LEU A 440 -4.11 -12.52 -9.64
CA LEU A 440 -5.15 -13.06 -10.51
C LEU A 440 -5.51 -12.09 -11.64
N ASP A 441 -5.72 -12.61 -12.84
CA ASP A 441 -6.18 -11.80 -13.97
C ASP A 441 -7.67 -11.45 -13.81
N MET A 442 -8.01 -10.19 -14.09
CA MET A 442 -9.38 -9.68 -14.01
C MET A 442 -9.70 -8.75 -15.18
N ASN A 443 -10.97 -8.68 -15.56
CA ASN A 443 -11.44 -7.67 -16.51
C ASN A 443 -11.86 -6.36 -15.80
N THR A 444 -12.33 -5.38 -16.57
CA THR A 444 -12.83 -4.09 -16.06
C THR A 444 -14.09 -4.19 -15.19
N ASP A 445 -14.75 -5.35 -15.17
CA ASP A 445 -15.87 -5.67 -14.28
C ASP A 445 -15.43 -6.37 -12.99
N ALA A 446 -14.11 -6.47 -12.77
CA ALA A 446 -13.48 -7.17 -11.65
C ALA A 446 -13.82 -8.67 -11.58
N ALA A 447 -14.34 -9.25 -12.68
CA ALA A 447 -14.55 -10.68 -12.80
C ALA A 447 -13.20 -11.37 -13.05
N ILE A 448 -12.93 -12.46 -12.34
CA ILE A 448 -11.68 -13.21 -12.49
C ILE A 448 -11.71 -13.96 -13.82
N LEU A 449 -10.64 -13.81 -14.59
CA LEU A 449 -10.46 -14.49 -15.86
C LEU A 449 -9.85 -15.87 -15.64
N ALA A 450 -10.29 -16.84 -16.43
CA ALA A 450 -9.71 -18.16 -16.51
C ALA A 450 -8.29 -18.09 -17.10
N GLU A 451 -7.56 -19.20 -17.05
CA GLU A 451 -6.20 -19.34 -17.59
C GLU A 451 -6.07 -18.95 -19.07
N ASP A 452 -7.16 -19.00 -19.84
CA ASP A 452 -7.19 -18.53 -21.23
C ASP A 452 -7.23 -17.00 -21.39
N HIS A 453 -7.29 -16.25 -20.28
CA HIS A 453 -7.36 -14.79 -20.19
C HIS A 453 -8.54 -14.15 -20.94
N ASN A 454 -9.56 -14.94 -21.29
CA ASN A 454 -10.68 -14.49 -22.12
C ASN A 454 -12.03 -14.77 -21.47
N LYS A 455 -12.18 -15.93 -20.84
CA LYS A 455 -13.43 -16.32 -20.19
C LYS A 455 -13.41 -15.92 -18.73
N VAL A 456 -14.55 -15.45 -18.23
CA VAL A 456 -14.74 -15.25 -16.79
C VAL A 456 -14.99 -16.59 -16.10
N ILE A 457 -14.57 -16.72 -14.86
CA ILE A 457 -15.01 -17.80 -13.96
C ILE A 457 -16.34 -17.35 -13.33
N PRO A 458 -17.49 -17.98 -13.66
CA PRO A 458 -18.79 -17.53 -13.16
C PRO A 458 -18.84 -17.53 -11.63
N GLY A 459 -19.41 -16.46 -11.06
CA GLY A 459 -19.50 -16.28 -9.61
C GLY A 459 -18.21 -15.84 -8.91
N LEU A 460 -17.08 -15.67 -9.62
CA LEU A 460 -15.80 -15.28 -9.02
C LEU A 460 -15.34 -13.87 -9.43
N TYR A 461 -15.10 -13.05 -8.43
CA TYR A 461 -14.60 -11.68 -8.57
C TYR A 461 -13.34 -11.47 -7.73
N GLY A 462 -12.56 -10.43 -8.03
CA GLY A 462 -11.40 -10.07 -7.22
C GLY A 462 -11.08 -8.59 -7.25
N ALA A 463 -10.51 -8.07 -6.15
CA ALA A 463 -10.13 -6.67 -6.05
C ALA A 463 -8.96 -6.42 -5.08
N GLY A 464 -8.18 -5.38 -5.38
CA GLY A 464 -6.97 -5.01 -4.64
C GLY A 464 -5.77 -5.89 -4.99
N GLU A 465 -4.76 -5.92 -4.13
CA GLU A 465 -3.45 -6.56 -4.38
C GLU A 465 -3.48 -8.09 -4.63
N VAL A 466 -4.65 -8.74 -4.57
CA VAL A 466 -4.79 -10.14 -5.01
C VAL A 466 -4.85 -10.26 -6.54
N THR A 467 -5.12 -9.16 -7.25
CA THR A 467 -5.25 -9.11 -8.72
C THR A 467 -4.01 -8.48 -9.37
N GLY A 468 -3.80 -8.80 -10.65
CA GLY A 468 -2.71 -8.28 -11.48
C GLY A 468 -3.16 -7.33 -12.59
N GLY A 469 -2.20 -6.72 -13.28
CA GLY A 469 -2.43 -5.93 -14.50
C GLY A 469 -2.63 -4.43 -14.31
N VAL A 470 -3.07 -3.93 -13.16
CA VAL A 470 -3.29 -2.48 -12.95
C VAL A 470 -1.97 -1.71 -12.95
N HIS A 471 -1.00 -2.16 -12.15
CA HIS A 471 0.21 -1.37 -11.86
C HIS A 471 1.42 -1.75 -12.71
N GLY A 472 1.37 -2.86 -13.45
CA GLY A 472 2.48 -3.32 -14.27
C GLY A 472 3.77 -3.49 -13.46
N HIS A 473 4.89 -2.95 -13.97
CA HIS A 473 6.21 -3.12 -13.38
C HIS A 473 6.40 -2.42 -12.02
N ASN A 474 5.81 -1.24 -11.86
CA ASN A 474 6.00 -0.44 -10.65
C ASN A 474 4.73 0.34 -10.32
N ARG A 475 4.30 0.23 -9.06
CA ARG A 475 3.14 0.95 -8.54
C ARG A 475 3.49 2.34 -8.00
N LEU A 476 2.69 3.35 -8.35
CA LEU A 476 2.77 4.69 -7.77
C LEU A 476 2.20 4.73 -6.33
N ALA A 477 2.76 5.59 -5.48
CA ALA A 477 2.21 5.84 -4.15
C ALA A 477 0.74 6.28 -4.25
N GLY A 478 -0.12 5.80 -3.35
CA GLY A 478 -1.55 6.11 -3.35
C GLY A 478 -2.43 5.31 -4.31
N ASN A 479 -1.89 4.78 -5.42
CA ASN A 479 -2.67 3.95 -6.36
C ASN A 479 -3.19 2.65 -5.72
N SER A 480 -2.51 2.08 -4.71
CA SER A 480 -2.98 0.86 -4.04
C SER A 480 -4.26 1.05 -3.24
N LEU A 481 -4.41 2.20 -2.55
CA LEU A 481 -5.67 2.47 -1.84
C LEU A 481 -6.78 2.81 -2.83
N LEU A 482 -6.44 3.52 -3.91
CA LEU A 482 -7.40 3.84 -4.96
C LEU A 482 -7.92 2.57 -5.65
N GLU A 483 -7.03 1.65 -6.01
CA GLU A 483 -7.39 0.35 -6.60
C GLU A 483 -8.33 -0.45 -5.70
N CYS A 484 -8.02 -0.53 -4.40
CA CYS A 484 -8.90 -1.20 -3.43
C CYS A 484 -10.33 -0.65 -3.49
N VAL A 485 -10.49 0.67 -3.65
CA VAL A 485 -11.82 1.30 -3.64
C VAL A 485 -12.50 1.17 -5.01
N VAL A 486 -11.81 1.48 -6.11
CA VAL A 486 -12.39 1.40 -7.46
C VAL A 486 -12.79 -0.03 -7.80
N PHE A 487 -11.87 -0.98 -7.65
CA PHE A 487 -12.15 -2.37 -8.01
C PHE A 487 -12.94 -3.09 -6.91
N GLY A 488 -12.82 -2.68 -5.64
CA GLY A 488 -13.69 -3.18 -4.58
C GLY A 488 -15.16 -2.83 -4.85
N ARG A 489 -15.46 -1.58 -5.21
CA ARG A 489 -16.82 -1.19 -5.61
C ARG A 489 -17.27 -1.94 -6.87
N THR A 490 -16.41 -2.03 -7.86
CA THR A 490 -16.75 -2.75 -9.10
C THR A 490 -17.10 -4.22 -8.81
N ALA A 491 -16.27 -4.91 -8.04
CA ALA A 491 -16.50 -6.31 -7.66
C ALA A 491 -17.78 -6.47 -6.81
N GLY A 492 -17.98 -5.62 -5.80
CA GLY A 492 -19.16 -5.67 -4.94
C GLY A 492 -20.46 -5.50 -5.73
N ARG A 493 -20.51 -4.51 -6.62
CA ARG A 493 -21.66 -4.25 -7.49
C ARG A 493 -21.93 -5.43 -8.42
N ASN A 494 -20.92 -5.90 -9.14
CA ASN A 494 -21.09 -6.93 -10.16
C ASN A 494 -21.38 -8.31 -9.54
N ALA A 495 -20.78 -8.64 -8.39
CA ALA A 495 -21.13 -9.85 -7.64
C ALA A 495 -22.59 -9.84 -7.18
N ALA A 496 -23.08 -8.71 -6.64
CA ALA A 496 -24.48 -8.58 -6.23
C ALA A 496 -25.45 -8.63 -7.43
N LEU A 497 -25.08 -8.07 -8.59
CA LEU A 497 -25.87 -8.17 -9.81
C LEU A 497 -25.91 -9.60 -10.36
N TYR A 498 -24.78 -10.30 -10.36
CA TYR A 498 -24.71 -11.71 -10.74
C TYR A 498 -25.60 -12.58 -9.85
N ALA A 499 -25.52 -12.36 -8.53
CA ALA A 499 -26.30 -13.07 -7.52
C ALA A 499 -27.83 -12.80 -7.62
N LYS A 500 -28.26 -11.73 -8.31
CA LYS A 500 -29.69 -11.49 -8.59
C LYS A 500 -30.22 -12.28 -9.79
N GLN A 501 -29.33 -12.78 -10.64
CA GLN A 501 -29.68 -13.42 -11.90
C GLN A 501 -29.62 -14.95 -11.83
N HIS A 502 -29.04 -15.49 -10.76
CA HIS A 502 -28.80 -16.90 -10.50
C HIS A 502 -29.32 -17.23 -9.09
#